data_AF-T0ZUA5-F1
#
_entry.id   AF-T0ZUA5-F1
#
_cell.length_a   1.000
_cell.length_b   1.000
_cell.length_c   1.000
_cell.angle_alpha   90.00
_cell.angle_beta   90.00
_cell.angle_gamma   90.00
#
_symmetry.space_group_name_H-M   'P 1'
#
loop_
_entity.id
_entity.type
_entity.pdbx_description
1 polymer ?
#
loop_
_entity_poly.entity_id
_entity_poly.type
_entity_poly.pdbx_seq_one_letter_code
_entity_poly.pdbx_strand_id
1 'polypeptide(L)' 'WCHSTKVELTMWGIPVVIVCVLAVIAWRSSHQLNPFRHIASPVKPVHIEAVAMDWKWLFIYPNHNVASVGEVAIPVGV' A
#
# COMPACT_ATOMS: atom_id res chain seq x y z
N TRP A 1 38.80 23.38 23.50
CA TRP A 1 38.25 23.16 22.15
C TRP A 1 38.53 21.71 21.79
N CYS A 2 37.51 20.85 21.88
CA CYS A 2 37.63 19.40 21.75
C CYS A 2 36.78 18.93 20.56
N HIS A 3 37.15 19.36 19.35
CA HIS A 3 36.52 18.89 18.13
C HIS A 3 37.21 17.59 17.72
N SER A 4 36.54 16.46 17.92
CA SER A 4 37.01 15.15 17.49
C SER A 4 36.15 14.68 16.32
N THR A 5 36.65 14.93 15.11
CA THR A 5 36.00 14.59 13.84
C THR A 5 35.65 13.09 13.76
N LYS A 6 36.41 12.23 14.45
CA LYS A 6 36.11 10.78 14.53
C LYS A 6 34.83 10.49 15.31
N VAL A 7 34.64 11.15 16.46
CA VAL A 7 33.46 10.93 17.32
C VAL A 7 32.21 11.50 16.65
N GLU A 8 32.34 12.65 16.01
CA GLU A 8 31.24 13.28 15.27
C GLU A 8 30.77 12.44 14.09
N LEU A 9 31.70 11.90 13.29
CA LEU A 9 31.35 11.04 12.15
C LEU A 9 30.62 9.76 12.60
N THR A 10 31.00 9.16 13.72
CA THR A 10 30.32 7.98 14.26
C THR A 10 28.92 8.32 14.76
N MET A 11 28.78 9.45 15.47
CA MET A 11 27.49 9.91 16.00
C MET A 11 26.49 10.24 14.90
N TRP A 12 26.94 10.78 13.76
CA TRP A 12 26.07 11.05 12.60
C TRP A 12 25.91 9.83 11.68
N GLY A 13 26.95 9.02 11.53
CA GLY A 13 26.95 7.85 10.65
C GLY A 13 25.96 6.78 11.09
N ILE A 14 25.87 6.48 12.39
CA ILE A 14 24.94 5.48 12.92
C ILE A 14 23.47 5.84 12.59
N PRO A 15 22.97 7.06 12.89
CA PRO A 15 21.63 7.49 12.48
C PRO A 15 21.40 7.43 10.96
N VAL A 16 22.37 7.87 10.16
CA VAL A 16 22.25 7.84 8.69
C VAL A 16 22.08 6.41 8.18
N VAL A 17 22.86 5.46 8.70
CA VAL A 17 22.75 4.04 8.33
C VAL A 17 21.38 3.48 8.67
N ILE A 18 20.83 3.78 9.86
CA ILE A 18 19.50 3.32 10.26
C ILE A 18 18.43 3.86 9.30
N VAL A 19 18.48 5.15 8.97
CA VAL A 19 17.52 5.78 8.03
C VAL A 19 17.65 5.17 6.64
N CYS A 20 18.87 4.91 6.15
CA CYS A 20 19.09 4.24 4.87
C CYS A 20 18.45 2.84 4.84
N VAL A 21 18.60 2.04 5.89
CA VAL A 21 17.99 0.71 5.97
C VAL A 21 16.46 0.81 5.94
N LEU A 22 15.87 1.71 6.74
CA LEU A 22 14.43 1.93 6.75
C LEU A 22 13.91 2.43 5.40
N ALA A 23 14.64 3.31 4.73
CA ALA A 23 14.29 3.81 3.41
C ALA A 23 14.25 2.69 2.37
N VAL A 24 15.20 1.75 2.39
CA VAL A 24 15.20 0.58 1.49
C VAL A 24 14.01 -0.32 1.77
N ILE A 25 13.68 -0.57 3.04
CA ILE A 25 12.50 -1.37 3.41
C ILE A 25 11.22 -0.68 2.93
N ALA A 26 11.05 0.60 3.25
CA ALA A 26 9.89 1.39 2.85
C ALA A 26 9.73 1.43 1.32
N TRP A 27 10.82 1.65 0.59
CA TRP A 27 10.82 1.63 -0.88
C TRP A 27 10.33 0.29 -1.44
N ARG A 28 10.87 -0.83 -0.92
CA ARG A 28 10.45 -2.18 -1.35
C ARG A 28 8.97 -2.42 -1.04
N SER A 29 8.53 -2.10 0.18
CA SER A 29 7.14 -2.27 0.59
C SER A 29 6.19 -1.43 -0.26
N SER A 30 6.48 -0.15 -0.48
CA SER A 30 5.67 0.72 -1.33
C SER A 30 5.60 0.24 -2.78
N HIS A 31 6.69 -0.32 -3.32
CA HIS A 31 6.70 -0.82 -4.69
C HIS A 31 5.99 -2.17 -4.85
N GLN A 32 6.05 -3.04 -3.83
CA GLN A 32 5.35 -4.33 -3.82
C GLN A 32 3.84 -4.17 -3.58
N LEU A 33 3.43 -3.24 -2.72
CA LEU A 33 2.02 -2.96 -2.41
C LEU A 33 1.42 -1.90 -3.34
N ASN A 34 2.03 -1.66 -4.51
CA ASN A 34 1.50 -0.67 -5.43
C ASN A 34 0.09 -1.09 -5.90
N PRO A 35 -0.97 -0.31 -5.60
CA PRO A 35 -2.36 -0.69 -5.88
C PRO A 35 -2.66 -0.87 -7.37
N PHE A 36 -1.86 -0.25 -8.23
CA PHE A 36 -2.01 -0.34 -9.70
C PHE A 36 -1.33 -1.58 -10.29
N ARG A 37 -0.58 -2.34 -9.48
CA ARG A 37 0.03 -3.58 -9.95
C ARG A 37 -1.06 -4.64 -10.01
N HIS A 38 -1.43 -5.04 -11.22
CA HIS A 38 -2.35 -6.15 -11.42
C HIS A 38 -1.83 -7.40 -10.71
N ILE A 39 -2.70 -8.01 -9.91
CA ILE A 39 -2.44 -9.29 -9.27
C ILE A 39 -2.49 -10.34 -10.37
N ALA A 40 -1.39 -11.08 -10.56
CA ALA A 40 -1.35 -12.18 -11.52
C ALA A 40 -2.16 -13.37 -10.97
N SER A 41 -3.48 -13.35 -11.18
CA SER A 41 -4.36 -14.49 -10.93
C SER A 41 -4.80 -15.11 -12.27
N PRO A 42 -4.90 -16.45 -12.36
CA PRO A 42 -5.53 -17.12 -13.50
C PRO A 42 -7.05 -16.86 -13.60
N VAL A 43 -7.65 -16.23 -12.58
CA VAL A 43 -9.09 -15.93 -12.54
C VAL A 43 -9.38 -14.50 -13.00
N LYS A 44 -10.46 -14.33 -13.76
CA LYS A 44 -10.90 -13.03 -14.26
C LYS A 44 -11.21 -12.09 -13.07
N PRO A 45 -10.60 -10.90 -13.00
CA PRO A 45 -10.84 -9.96 -11.90
C PRO A 45 -12.29 -9.48 -11.89
N VAL A 46 -12.89 -9.43 -10.70
CA VAL A 46 -14.20 -8.81 -10.50
C VAL A 46 -14.00 -7.31 -10.34
N HIS A 47 -14.52 -6.53 -11.29
CA HIS A 47 -14.53 -5.07 -11.18
C HIS A 47 -15.64 -4.64 -10.21
N ILE A 48 -15.26 -3.92 -9.16
CA ILE A 48 -16.16 -3.33 -8.15
C ILE A 48 -15.88 -1.84 -8.12
N GLU A 49 -16.91 -1.02 -8.31
CA GLU A 49 -16.83 0.43 -8.16
C GLU A 49 -17.37 0.81 -6.78
N ALA A 50 -16.56 1.50 -5.97
CA ALA A 50 -16.94 1.95 -4.65
C ALA A 50 -17.21 3.46 -4.65
N VAL A 51 -18.46 3.85 -4.39
CA VAL A 51 -18.90 5.25 -4.33
C VAL A 51 -19.26 5.60 -2.89
N ALA A 52 -18.63 6.65 -2.35
CA ALA A 52 -18.93 7.20 -1.04
C ALA A 52 -20.09 8.20 -1.15
N MET A 53 -21.26 7.84 -0.61
CA MET A 53 -22.40 8.76 -0.43
C MET A 53 -22.40 9.31 1.00
N ASP A 54 -23.17 10.37 1.27
CA ASP A 54 -23.17 11.15 2.53
C ASP A 54 -23.30 10.33 3.84
N TRP A 55 -23.72 9.06 3.77
CA TRP A 55 -23.65 8.08 4.88
C TRP A 55 -23.75 6.63 4.39
N LYS A 56 -23.42 6.35 3.13
CA LYS A 56 -23.68 5.03 2.57
C LYS A 56 -22.58 4.70 1.60
N TRP A 57 -22.11 3.46 1.66
CA TRP A 57 -21.23 2.92 0.64
C TRP A 57 -22.09 2.27 -0.42
N LEU A 58 -21.99 2.74 -1.66
CA LEU A 58 -22.59 2.11 -2.82
C LEU A 58 -21.50 1.32 -3.55
N PHE A 59 -21.71 0.01 -3.68
CA PHE A 59 -20.84 -0.88 -4.44
C PHE A 59 -21.55 -1.29 -5.73
N ILE A 60 -20.95 -1.00 -6.88
CA ILE A 60 -21.52 -1.31 -8.20
C ILE A 60 -20.71 -2.43 -8.85
N TYR A 61 -21.40 -3.45 -9.34
CA TYR A 61 -20.83 -4.57 -10.09
C TYR A 61 -21.21 -4.45 -11.57
N PRO A 62 -20.44 -3.69 -12.38
CA PRO A 62 -20.80 -3.43 -13.79
C PRO A 62 -20.93 -4.72 -14.62
N ASN A 63 -20.13 -5.74 -14.34
CA ASN A 63 -20.20 -7.02 -15.04
C ASN A 63 -21.49 -7.82 -14.76
N HIS A 64 -22.15 -7.55 -13.63
CA HIS A 64 -23.34 -8.26 -13.19
C HIS A 64 -24.60 -7.38 -13.21
N ASN A 65 -24.48 -6.10 -13.58
CA ASN A 65 -25.55 -5.10 -13.57
C ASN A 65 -26.32 -5.03 -12.24
N VAL A 66 -25.65 -5.31 -11.12
CA VAL A 66 -26.21 -5.20 -9.77
C VAL A 66 -25.43 -4.17 -8.96
N ALA A 67 -26.12 -3.51 -8.02
CA ALA A 67 -25.51 -2.60 -7.06
C ALA A 67 -26.01 -2.93 -5.65
N SER A 68 -25.12 -2.92 -4.67
CA SER A 68 -25.41 -3.17 -3.25
C SER A 68 -25.06 -1.95 -2.41
N VAL A 69 -25.79 -1.77 -1.30
CA VAL A 69 -25.58 -0.66 -0.37
C VAL A 69 -25.09 -1.24 0.95
N GLY A 70 -23.92 -0.82 1.41
CA GLY A 70 -23.35 -1.19 2.70
C GLY A 70 -22.80 -2.61 2.81
N GLU A 71 -23.02 -3.48 1.82
CA GLU A 71 -22.51 -4.85 1.80
C GLU A 71 -21.75 -5.10 0.49
N VAL A 72 -20.57 -5.71 0.60
CA VAL A 72 -19.75 -6.13 -0.54
C VAL A 72 -19.51 -7.63 -0.43
N ALA A 73 -19.92 -8.37 -1.45
CA ALA A 73 -19.62 -9.79 -1.58
C ALA A 73 -18.39 -9.96 -2.48
N ILE A 74 -17.38 -10.65 -1.96
CA ILE A 74 -16.13 -10.94 -2.67
C ILE A 74 -15.99 -12.47 -2.73
N PRO A 75 -15.78 -13.05 -3.92
CA PRO A 75 -15.51 -14.49 -4.02
C PRO A 75 -14.18 -14.81 -3.32
N VAL A 76 -14.19 -15.79 -2.41
CA VAL A 76 -12.99 -16.26 -1.72
C VAL A 76 -12.34 -17.41 -2.51
N GLY A 77 -11.02 -17.38 -2.66
CA GLY A 77 -10.26 -18.48 -3.27
C GLY A 77 -10.06 -18.40 -4.79
N VAL A 78 -10.01 -17.19 -5.35
CA VAL A 78 -9.71 -16.90 -6.76
C VAL A 78 -8.48 -16.01 -6.91
#